data_AF-T1S933-F1
#
_entry.id   AF-T1S933-F1
#
_cell.length_a   1.000
_cell.length_b   1.000
_cell.length_c   1.000
_cell.angle_alpha   90.00
_cell.angle_beta   90.00
_cell.angle_gamma   90.00
#
_symmetry.space_group_name_H-M   'P 1'
#
loop_
_entity.id
_entity.type
_entity.pdbx_description
1 polymer ?
#
loop_
_entity_poly.entity_id
_entity_poly.type
_entity_poly.pdbx_seq_one_letter_code
_entity_poly.pdbx_strand_id
1 'polypeptide(L)'
;QASQKERELAETRARVSNLQGSYGIAMKEYNITKPLAEEGVVPRIELLKLQRSLNDTKRDLNSAKMQIPVTQAAIQEAGFKYIDIALQFRSDIQAQLNETSDKLSSLSETQIGLEDRVKRTTVVSPVNGTIQKIHVNTVGGVIQPGMPLVEIVPTEDTLLIEAKIAPQDIGFLRPNLPAI
;
A
#
# COMPACT_ATOMS: atom_id res chain seq x y z
N GLN A 1 -13.23 21.26 9.00
CA GLN A 1 -12.43 22.48 9.23
C GLN A 1 -12.41 23.40 8.02
N ALA A 2 -12.17 22.92 6.79
CA ALA A 2 -12.20 23.73 5.57
C ALA A 2 -13.53 24.52 5.36
N SER A 3 -14.68 23.86 5.45
CA SER A 3 -16.00 24.53 5.35
C SER A 3 -16.25 25.63 6.41
N GLN A 4 -15.61 25.54 7.57
CA GLN A 4 -15.68 26.61 8.57
C GLN A 4 -14.86 27.83 8.13
N LYS A 5 -13.67 27.62 7.57
CA LYS A 5 -12.79 28.66 7.04
C LYS A 5 -13.33 29.33 5.78
N GLU A 6 -14.04 28.58 4.94
CA GLU A 6 -14.76 29.14 3.79
C GLU A 6 -15.90 30.08 4.21
N ARG A 7 -16.63 29.73 5.28
CA ARG A 7 -17.66 30.61 5.86
C ARG A 7 -17.06 31.88 6.45
N GLU A 8 -15.94 31.77 7.16
CA GLU A 8 -15.18 32.92 7.69
C GLU A 8 -14.69 33.86 6.58
N LEU A 9 -14.23 33.29 5.45
CA LEU A 9 -13.85 34.06 4.27
C LEU A 9 -15.05 34.78 3.64
N ALA A 10 -16.20 34.12 3.53
CA ALA A 10 -17.43 34.71 3.01
C ALA A 10 -17.90 35.88 3.87
N GLU A 11 -17.88 35.72 5.20
CA GLU A 11 -18.19 36.79 6.16
C GLU A 11 -17.23 37.98 6.02
N THR A 12 -15.93 37.72 5.94
CA THR A 12 -14.91 38.76 5.76
C THR A 12 -15.12 39.53 4.45
N ARG A 13 -15.46 38.84 3.35
CA ARG A 13 -15.78 39.47 2.06
C ARG A 13 -17.03 40.33 2.13
N ALA A 14 -18.08 39.86 2.81
CA ALA A 14 -19.29 40.66 3.03
C ALA A 14 -18.96 41.93 3.85
N ARG A 15 -18.14 41.81 4.89
CA ARG A 15 -17.67 42.96 5.68
C ARG A 15 -16.89 43.96 4.85
N VAL A 16 -15.99 43.49 3.98
CA VAL A 16 -15.24 44.35 3.04
C VAL A 16 -16.19 45.08 2.08
N SER A 17 -17.19 44.39 1.53
CA SER A 17 -18.17 45.01 0.64
C SER A 17 -18.96 46.12 1.34
N ASN A 18 -19.43 45.87 2.56
CA ASN A 18 -20.12 46.88 3.37
C ASN A 18 -19.22 48.10 3.67
N LEU A 19 -17.97 47.86 4.11
CA LEU A 19 -17.02 48.94 4.41
C LEU A 19 -16.61 49.73 3.15
N GLN A 20 -16.56 49.09 1.98
CA GLN A 20 -16.37 49.79 0.71
C GLN A 20 -17.53 50.73 0.39
N GLY A 21 -18.76 50.29 0.63
CA GLY A 21 -19.96 51.13 0.49
C GLY A 21 -19.90 52.36 1.40
N SER A 22 -19.66 52.15 2.70
CA SER A 22 -19.56 53.23 3.69
C SER A 22 -18.42 54.19 3.38
N TYR A 23 -17.25 53.68 2.98
CA TYR A 23 -16.12 54.50 2.57
C TYR A 23 -16.45 55.35 1.34
N GLY A 24 -17.16 54.77 0.37
CA GLY A 24 -17.61 55.49 -0.83
C GLY A 24 -18.57 56.63 -0.53
N ILE A 25 -19.49 56.46 0.42
CA ILE A 25 -20.42 57.51 0.86
C ILE A 25 -19.66 58.61 1.61
N ALA A 26 -18.85 58.25 2.60
CA ALA A 26 -18.04 59.21 3.37
C ALA A 26 -17.08 60.01 2.47
N MET A 27 -16.52 59.37 1.43
CA MET A 27 -15.67 60.03 0.44
C MET A 27 -16.46 61.04 -0.40
N LYS A 28 -17.68 60.70 -0.84
CA LYS A 28 -18.55 61.63 -1.58
C LYS A 28 -18.90 62.84 -0.72
N GLU A 29 -19.30 62.62 0.52
CA GLU A 29 -19.62 63.69 1.47
C GLU A 29 -18.40 64.58 1.70
N TYR A 30 -17.21 63.99 1.90
CA TYR A 30 -15.96 64.75 2.06
C TYR A 30 -15.66 65.62 0.85
N ASN A 31 -15.82 65.08 -0.36
CA ASN A 31 -15.55 65.80 -1.60
C ASN A 31 -16.52 66.97 -1.85
N ILE A 32 -17.76 66.89 -1.36
CA ILE A 32 -18.75 67.97 -1.45
C ILE A 32 -18.46 69.04 -0.39
N THR A 33 -18.19 68.63 0.85
CA THR A 33 -18.03 69.55 1.99
C THR A 33 -16.69 70.27 1.97
N LYS A 34 -15.64 69.66 1.40
CA LYS A 34 -14.30 70.27 1.30
C LYS A 34 -14.29 71.65 0.60
N PRO A 35 -14.77 71.82 -0.64
CA PRO A 35 -14.78 73.13 -1.29
C PRO A 35 -15.66 74.14 -0.55
N LEU A 36 -16.81 73.71 -0.01
CA LEU A 36 -17.69 74.57 0.78
C LEU A 36 -17.03 75.09 2.06
N ALA A 37 -16.18 74.28 2.71
CA ALA A 37 -15.40 74.70 3.86
C ALA A 37 -14.22 75.62 3.47
N GLU A 38 -13.62 75.42 2.29
CA GLU A 38 -12.58 76.30 1.74
C GLU A 38 -13.13 77.68 1.36
N GLU A 39 -14.37 77.75 0.88
CA GLU A 39 -15.13 78.98 0.62
C GLU A 39 -15.69 79.63 1.91
N GLY A 40 -15.53 78.99 3.07
CA GLY A 40 -15.99 79.49 4.37
C GLY A 40 -17.48 79.30 4.65
N VAL A 41 -18.20 78.58 3.78
CA VAL A 41 -19.63 78.26 3.91
C VAL A 41 -19.90 77.25 5.03
N VAL A 42 -18.97 76.32 5.26
CA VAL A 42 -19.07 75.27 6.29
C VAL A 42 -17.92 75.41 7.31
N PRO A 43 -18.17 75.22 8.63
CA PRO A 43 -17.12 75.26 9.63
C PRO A 43 -16.00 74.22 9.39
N ARG A 44 -14.74 74.65 9.46
CA ARG A 44 -13.57 73.77 9.25
C ARG A 44 -13.50 72.58 10.21
N ILE A 45 -14.10 72.70 11.40
CA ILE A 45 -14.20 71.58 12.37
C ILE A 45 -15.06 70.42 11.84
N GLU A 46 -16.08 70.71 11.03
CA GLU A 46 -16.96 69.70 10.44
C GLU A 46 -16.22 68.92 9.35
N LEU A 47 -15.44 69.61 8.51
CA LEU A 47 -14.53 68.99 7.56
C LEU A 47 -13.51 68.06 8.25
N LEU A 48 -12.94 68.48 9.40
CA LEU A 48 -12.00 67.65 10.16
C LEU A 48 -12.65 66.41 10.77
N LYS A 49 -13.90 66.50 11.23
CA LYS A 49 -14.67 65.34 11.70
C LYS A 49 -14.92 64.34 10.57
N LEU A 50 -15.30 64.84 9.39
CA LEU A 50 -15.55 64.02 8.22
C LEU A 50 -14.27 63.36 7.70
N GLN A 51 -13.15 64.08 7.68
CA GLN A 51 -11.83 63.52 7.36
C GLN A 51 -11.43 62.41 8.34
N ARG A 52 -11.69 62.58 9.65
CA ARG A 52 -11.43 61.55 10.66
C ARG A 52 -12.26 60.30 10.38
N SER A 53 -13.58 60.45 10.18
CA SER A 53 -14.48 59.34 9.88
C SER A 53 -14.09 58.59 8.60
N LEU A 54 -13.66 59.32 7.56
CA LEU A 54 -13.16 58.75 6.32
C LEU A 54 -11.89 57.92 6.52
N ASN A 55 -10.95 58.44 7.31
CA ASN A 55 -9.72 57.73 7.65
C ASN A 55 -9.99 56.48 8.50
N ASP A 56 -10.90 56.55 9.46
CA ASP A 56 -11.30 55.41 10.29
C ASP A 56 -11.92 54.30 9.43
N THR A 57 -12.86 54.65 8.56
CA THR A 57 -13.50 53.71 7.64
C THR A 57 -12.50 53.10 6.66
N LYS A 58 -11.54 53.91 6.17
CA LYS A 58 -10.44 53.43 5.31
C LYS A 58 -9.53 52.45 6.05
N ARG A 59 -9.20 52.74 7.31
CA ARG A 59 -8.37 51.87 8.16
C ARG A 59 -9.07 50.53 8.39
N ASP A 60 -10.35 50.54 8.74
CA ASP A 60 -11.13 49.33 8.97
C ASP A 60 -11.31 48.53 7.67
N LEU A 61 -11.54 49.21 6.54
CA LEU A 61 -11.61 48.55 5.22
C LEU A 61 -10.30 47.85 4.87
N ASN A 62 -9.17 48.54 5.04
CA ASN A 62 -7.86 47.96 4.75
C ASN A 62 -7.55 46.78 5.67
N SER A 63 -7.88 46.88 6.96
CA SER A 63 -7.73 45.77 7.91
C SER A 63 -8.55 44.55 7.47
N ALA A 64 -9.84 44.74 7.13
CA ALA A 64 -10.69 43.65 6.65
C ALA A 64 -10.19 43.05 5.33
N LYS A 65 -9.66 43.88 4.41
CA LYS A 65 -9.04 43.40 3.17
C LYS A 65 -7.79 42.56 3.42
N MET A 66 -6.96 42.95 4.39
CA MET A 66 -5.74 42.18 4.74
C MET A 66 -6.06 40.84 5.39
N GLN A 67 -7.24 40.69 5.99
CA GLN A 67 -7.68 39.40 6.54
C GLN A 67 -8.00 38.37 5.45
N ILE A 68 -8.46 38.80 4.26
CA ILE A 68 -8.80 37.91 3.13
C ILE A 68 -7.64 36.98 2.74
N PRO A 69 -6.42 37.47 2.39
CA PRO A 69 -5.33 36.59 2.00
C PRO A 69 -4.90 35.64 3.13
N VAL A 70 -4.99 36.08 4.39
CA VAL A 70 -4.69 35.23 5.57
C VAL A 70 -5.66 34.05 5.64
N THR A 71 -6.97 34.31 5.55
CA THR A 71 -7.98 33.25 5.59
C THR A 71 -7.91 32.36 4.35
N GLN A 72 -7.58 32.91 3.17
CA GLN A 72 -7.35 32.11 1.96
C GLN A 72 -6.16 31.17 2.08
N ALA A 73 -5.04 31.64 2.63
CA ALA A 73 -3.88 30.80 2.91
C ALA A 73 -4.22 29.66 3.88
N ALA A 74 -5.00 29.96 4.93
CA ALA A 74 -5.46 28.93 5.87
C ALA A 74 -6.39 27.88 5.23
N ILE A 75 -7.22 28.27 4.24
CA ILE A 75 -8.04 27.32 3.46
C ILE A 75 -7.13 26.41 2.62
N GLN A 76 -6.12 26.98 1.95
CA GLN A 76 -5.18 26.22 1.14
C GLN A 76 -4.37 25.23 2.00
N GLU A 77 -3.87 25.67 3.14
CA GLU A 77 -3.16 24.82 4.10
C GLU A 77 -4.04 23.65 4.58
N ALA A 78 -5.30 23.91 4.92
CA ALA A 78 -6.25 22.86 5.27
C ALA A 78 -6.49 21.87 4.12
N GLY A 79 -6.52 22.35 2.88
CA GLY A 79 -6.61 21.52 1.68
C GLY A 79 -5.37 20.64 1.48
N PHE A 80 -4.17 21.20 1.60
CA PHE A 80 -2.92 20.44 1.50
C PHE A 80 -2.80 19.39 2.61
N LYS A 81 -3.20 19.72 3.83
CA LYS A 81 -3.22 18.76 4.94
C LYS A 81 -4.12 17.56 4.66
N TYR A 82 -5.26 17.76 4.00
CA TYR A 82 -6.13 16.65 3.60
C TYR A 82 -5.44 15.72 2.59
N ILE A 83 -4.79 16.30 1.57
CA ILE A 83 -4.04 15.55 0.56
C ILE A 83 -2.89 14.77 1.21
N ASP A 84 -2.15 15.41 2.11
CA ASP A 84 -1.02 14.81 2.82
C ASP A 84 -1.46 13.59 3.66
N ILE A 85 -2.55 13.72 4.41
CA ILE A 85 -3.14 12.60 5.16
C ILE A 85 -3.51 11.44 4.24
N ALA A 86 -4.13 11.72 3.08
CA ALA A 86 -4.53 10.69 2.13
C ALA A 86 -3.31 9.99 1.51
N LEU A 87 -2.25 10.73 1.18
CA LEU A 87 -1.00 10.19 0.65
C LEU A 87 -0.27 9.34 1.68
N GLN A 88 -0.17 9.82 2.93
CA GLN A 88 0.45 9.07 4.01
C GLN A 88 -0.31 7.78 4.27
N PHE A 89 -1.64 7.83 4.37
CA PHE A 89 -2.48 6.65 4.53
C PHE A 89 -2.27 5.63 3.40
N ARG A 90 -2.23 6.11 2.14
CA ARG A 90 -1.97 5.23 0.99
C ARG A 90 -0.58 4.58 1.08
N SER A 91 0.43 5.34 1.48
CA SER A 91 1.79 4.83 1.67
C SER A 91 1.85 3.76 2.76
N ASP A 92 1.21 4.01 3.89
CA ASP A 92 1.18 3.08 5.02
C ASP A 92 0.47 1.77 4.65
N ILE A 93 -0.68 1.85 3.97
CA ILE A 93 -1.40 0.67 3.47
C ILE A 93 -0.58 -0.10 2.44
N GLN A 94 0.14 0.58 1.55
CA GLN A 94 1.01 -0.09 0.58
C GLN A 94 2.17 -0.82 1.27
N ALA A 95 2.76 -0.22 2.31
CA ALA A 95 3.81 -0.85 3.10
C ALA A 95 3.29 -2.12 3.81
N GLN A 96 2.11 -2.05 4.43
CA GLN A 96 1.46 -3.19 5.07
C GLN A 96 1.11 -4.30 4.07
N LEU A 97 0.64 -3.93 2.88
CA LEU A 97 0.33 -4.87 1.80
C LEU A 97 1.60 -5.61 1.35
N ASN A 98 2.70 -4.89 1.16
CA ASN A 98 3.97 -5.51 0.76
C ASN A 98 4.47 -6.47 1.85
N GLU A 99 4.49 -6.03 3.12
CA GLU A 99 4.93 -6.88 4.24
C GLU A 99 4.08 -8.15 4.38
N THR A 100 2.75 -8.03 4.23
CA THR A 100 1.85 -9.19 4.29
C THR A 100 2.00 -10.10 3.07
N SER A 101 2.23 -9.56 1.88
CA SER A 101 2.50 -10.32 0.66
C SER A 101 3.82 -11.10 0.77
N ASP A 102 4.87 -10.49 1.31
CA ASP A 102 6.16 -11.15 1.52
C ASP A 102 6.06 -12.30 2.55
N LYS A 103 5.32 -12.08 3.63
CA LYS A 103 4.99 -13.13 4.62
C LYS A 103 4.19 -14.25 3.99
N LEU A 104 3.20 -13.94 3.15
CA LEU A 104 2.41 -14.95 2.45
C LEU A 104 3.27 -15.78 1.50
N SER A 105 4.15 -15.13 0.73
CA SER A 105 5.05 -15.83 -0.19
C SER A 105 6.00 -16.79 0.54
N SER A 106 6.63 -16.33 1.63
CA SER A 106 7.54 -17.17 2.42
C SER A 106 6.84 -18.34 3.13
N LEU A 107 5.61 -18.12 3.63
CA LEU A 107 4.79 -19.19 4.19
C LEU A 107 4.34 -20.19 3.11
N SER A 108 3.97 -19.72 1.93
CA SER A 108 3.57 -20.58 0.81
C SER A 108 4.74 -21.47 0.34
N GLU A 109 5.96 -20.93 0.26
CA GLU A 109 7.13 -21.72 -0.09
C GLU A 109 7.45 -22.77 0.99
N THR A 110 7.34 -22.37 2.26
CA THR A 110 7.49 -23.28 3.41
C THR A 110 6.46 -24.41 3.36
N GLN A 111 5.20 -24.09 3.02
CA GLN A 111 4.13 -25.07 2.88
C GLN A 111 4.46 -26.11 1.81
N ILE A 112 4.95 -25.71 0.63
CA ILE A 112 5.34 -26.64 -0.44
C ILE A 112 6.43 -27.62 0.05
N GLY A 113 7.44 -27.11 0.76
CA GLY A 113 8.50 -27.96 1.32
C GLY A 113 7.99 -28.93 2.40
N LEU A 114 7.05 -28.50 3.23
CA LEU A 114 6.40 -29.37 4.24
C LEU A 114 5.50 -30.42 3.58
N GLU A 115 4.76 -30.07 2.52
CA GLU A 115 3.95 -31.01 1.75
C GLU A 115 4.82 -32.09 1.08
N ASP A 116 5.99 -31.74 0.52
CA ASP A 116 6.93 -32.73 -0.01
C ASP A 116 7.42 -33.70 1.07
N ARG A 117 7.75 -33.18 2.27
CA ARG A 117 8.13 -34.01 3.42
C ARG A 117 7.03 -34.99 3.81
N VAL A 118 5.77 -34.53 3.85
CA VAL A 118 4.63 -35.40 4.16
C VAL A 118 4.45 -36.45 3.05
N LYS A 119 4.53 -36.08 1.77
CA LYS A 119 4.43 -37.04 0.66
C LYS A 119 5.51 -38.12 0.75
N ARG A 120 6.73 -37.76 1.13
CA ARG A 120 7.86 -38.68 1.33
C ARG A 120 7.75 -39.61 2.54
N THR A 121 6.79 -39.38 3.44
CA THR A 121 6.48 -40.37 4.50
C THR A 121 5.81 -41.62 3.95
N THR A 122 5.18 -41.53 2.78
CA THR A 122 4.61 -42.69 2.08
C THR A 122 5.63 -43.22 1.09
N VAL A 123 6.13 -44.42 1.34
CA VAL A 123 7.09 -45.09 0.44
C VAL A 123 6.32 -45.94 -0.56
N VAL A 124 6.49 -45.65 -1.85
CA VAL A 124 5.88 -46.39 -2.96
C VAL A 124 6.95 -47.11 -3.78
N SER A 125 6.58 -48.20 -4.44
CA SER A 125 7.51 -48.91 -5.33
C SER A 125 7.80 -48.05 -6.58
N PRO A 126 9.07 -47.87 -6.99
CA PRO A 126 9.41 -47.20 -8.24
C PRO A 126 9.20 -48.07 -9.48
N VAL A 127 9.09 -49.39 -9.31
CA VAL A 127 9.00 -50.39 -10.39
C VAL A 127 7.86 -51.37 -10.12
N ASN A 128 7.31 -51.95 -11.19
CA ASN A 128 6.41 -53.10 -11.06
C ASN A 128 7.25 -54.36 -10.82
N GLY A 129 6.94 -55.09 -9.76
CA GLY A 129 7.79 -56.17 -9.29
C GLY A 129 7.18 -56.96 -8.15
N THR A 130 7.87 -58.01 -7.74
CA THR A 130 7.51 -58.82 -6.57
C THR A 130 8.45 -58.47 -5.42
N ILE A 131 7.93 -58.39 -4.20
CA ILE A 131 8.73 -58.17 -3.00
C ILE A 131 9.56 -59.43 -2.72
N GLN A 132 10.88 -59.32 -2.72
CA GLN A 132 11.81 -60.40 -2.38
C GLN A 132 12.07 -60.47 -0.88
N LYS A 133 12.26 -59.30 -0.23
CA LYS A 133 12.64 -59.23 1.18
C LYS A 133 12.10 -57.96 1.86
N ILE A 134 11.63 -58.12 3.09
CA ILE A 134 11.19 -57.02 3.95
C ILE A 134 12.19 -56.89 5.11
N HIS A 135 12.82 -55.72 5.24
CA HIS A 135 13.83 -55.44 6.27
C HIS A 135 13.24 -54.81 7.52
N VAL A 136 12.09 -54.13 7.40
CA VAL A 136 11.39 -53.47 8.52
C VAL A 136 9.93 -53.93 8.54
N ASN A 137 9.50 -54.54 9.64
CA ASN A 137 8.14 -55.08 9.81
C ASN A 137 7.48 -54.63 11.14
N THR A 138 8.04 -53.62 11.81
CA THR A 138 7.59 -53.18 13.14
C THR A 138 6.77 -51.90 13.07
N VAL A 139 5.57 -51.92 13.67
CA VAL A 139 4.71 -50.74 13.81
C VAL A 139 5.24 -49.84 14.93
N GLY A 140 5.50 -48.57 14.64
CA GLY A 140 6.02 -47.59 15.61
C GLY A 140 7.54 -47.58 15.78
N GLY A 141 8.29 -48.37 15.01
CA GLY A 141 9.75 -48.30 14.96
C GLY A 141 10.25 -47.04 14.24
N VAL A 142 11.42 -46.54 14.64
CA VAL A 142 12.08 -45.39 14.01
C VAL A 142 13.05 -45.88 12.94
N ILE A 143 12.97 -45.32 11.73
CA ILE A 143 13.87 -45.62 10.61
C ILE A 143 14.78 -44.43 10.30
N GLN A 144 16.00 -44.70 9.85
CA GLN A 144 16.98 -43.67 9.47
C GLN A 144 16.89 -43.36 7.96
N PRO A 145 17.26 -42.15 7.51
CA PRO A 145 17.38 -41.84 6.10
C PRO A 145 18.32 -42.80 5.38
N GLY A 146 17.90 -43.33 4.23
CA GLY A 146 18.69 -44.29 3.43
C GLY A 146 18.67 -45.73 3.95
N MET A 147 17.98 -46.02 5.05
CA MET A 147 17.82 -47.38 5.54
C MET A 147 16.99 -48.21 4.53
N PRO A 148 17.48 -49.38 4.08
CA PRO A 148 16.72 -50.24 3.18
C PRO A 148 15.48 -50.79 3.91
N LEU A 149 14.31 -50.62 3.30
CA LEU A 149 13.03 -51.06 3.85
C LEU A 149 12.54 -52.37 3.21
N VAL A 150 12.51 -52.41 1.88
CA VAL A 150 11.98 -53.51 1.08
C VAL A 150 12.86 -53.69 -0.15
N GLU A 151 13.11 -54.93 -0.53
CA GLU A 151 13.80 -55.32 -1.76
C GLU A 151 12.77 -55.85 -2.77
N ILE A 152 12.78 -55.30 -3.97
CA ILE A 152 11.78 -55.58 -5.01
C ILE A 152 12.53 -56.09 -6.25
N VAL A 153 12.08 -57.23 -6.77
CA VAL A 153 12.57 -57.79 -8.03
C VAL A 153 11.59 -57.37 -9.13
N PRO A 154 12.02 -56.57 -10.12
CA PRO A 154 11.17 -56.16 -11.23
C PRO A 154 10.62 -57.36 -11.99
N THR A 155 9.39 -57.24 -12.51
CA THR A 155 8.77 -58.31 -13.32
C THR A 155 9.22 -58.27 -14.79
N GLU A 156 10.31 -57.56 -15.14
CA GLU A 156 10.75 -57.50 -16.53
C GLU A 156 11.17 -58.88 -17.04
N ASP A 157 10.69 -59.24 -18.23
CA ASP A 157 10.72 -60.60 -18.80
C ASP A 157 12.13 -61.14 -19.14
N THR A 158 13.20 -60.37 -18.89
CA THR A 158 14.57 -60.82 -19.14
C THR A 158 15.13 -61.58 -17.94
N LEU A 159 14.69 -62.82 -17.78
CA LEU A 159 15.30 -63.78 -16.85
C LEU A 159 16.71 -64.14 -17.34
N LEU A 160 17.73 -63.61 -16.66
CA LEU A 160 19.12 -64.00 -16.89
C LEU A 160 19.41 -65.28 -16.09
N ILE A 161 19.62 -66.39 -16.78
CA ILE A 161 19.97 -67.67 -16.15
C ILE A 161 21.48 -67.85 -16.24
N GLU A 162 22.15 -67.93 -15.08
CA GLU A 162 23.56 -68.31 -14.99
C GLU A 162 23.67 -69.80 -14.67
N ALA A 163 24.16 -70.60 -15.63
CA ALA A 163 24.39 -72.02 -15.44
C ALA A 163 25.88 -72.28 -15.22
N LYS A 164 26.23 -73.00 -14.15
CA LYS A 164 27.58 -73.52 -13.95
C LYS A 164 27.72 -74.84 -14.69
N ILE A 165 28.65 -74.90 -15.63
CA ILE A 165 28.90 -76.07 -16.46
C ILE A 165 30.18 -76.75 -16.00
N ALA A 166 30.16 -78.08 -15.88
CA ALA A 166 31.36 -78.84 -15.59
C ALA A 166 32.33 -78.75 -16.79
N PRO A 167 33.65 -78.59 -16.58
CA PRO A 167 34.61 -78.41 -17.67
C PRO A 167 34.59 -79.52 -18.74
N GLN A 168 34.13 -80.73 -18.39
CA GLN A 168 34.00 -81.86 -19.32
C GLN A 168 32.88 -81.65 -20.35
N ASP A 169 31.85 -80.88 -20.02
CA ASP A 169 30.65 -80.69 -20.84
C ASP A 169 30.74 -79.45 -21.74
N ILE A 170 31.81 -78.64 -21.61
CA ILE A 170 31.99 -77.40 -22.38
C ILE A 170 32.04 -77.65 -23.89
N GLY A 171 32.52 -78.82 -24.32
CA GLY A 171 32.62 -79.20 -25.73
C GLY A 171 31.27 -79.44 -26.42
N PHE A 172 30.19 -79.58 -25.65
CA PHE A 172 28.84 -79.83 -26.18
C PHE A 172 27.95 -78.58 -26.18
N LEU A 173 28.46 -77.44 -25.71
CA LEU A 173 27.71 -76.19 -25.64
C LEU A 173 27.96 -75.31 -26.86
N ARG A 174 26.89 -74.68 -27.33
CA ARG A 174 26.92 -73.70 -28.42
C ARG A 174 25.82 -72.64 -28.23
N PRO A 175 26.02 -71.42 -28.74
CA PRO A 175 24.94 -70.44 -28.81
C PRO A 175 23.69 -71.01 -29.48
N ASN A 176 22.49 -70.65 -28.99
CA ASN A 176 21.18 -71.16 -29.44
C ASN A 176 20.94 -72.67 -29.25
N LEU A 177 21.72 -73.36 -28.41
CA LEU A 177 21.36 -74.69 -27.97
C LEU A 177 20.06 -74.61 -27.14
N PRO A 178 18.99 -75.34 -27.50
CA PRO A 178 17.76 -75.32 -26.72
C PRO A 178 18.01 -75.92 -25.33
N ALA A 179 17.70 -75.15 -24.30
CA ALA A 179 17.60 -75.63 -22.93
C ALA A 179 16.17 -76.15 -22.71
N ILE A 180 16.03 -77.31 -22.06
CA ILE A 180 14.75 -77.89 -21.65
C ILE A 180 14.61 -77.67 -20.14
#